data_AF-A0A5E4JXB5-F1
#
_entry.id   AF-A0A5E4JXB5-F1
#
_cell.length_a   1.000
_cell.length_b   1.000
_cell.length_c   1.000
_cell.angle_alpha   90.00
_cell.angle_beta   90.00
_cell.angle_gamma   90.00
#
_symmetry.space_group_name_H-M   'P 1'
#
loop_
_entity.id
_entity.type
_entity.pdbx_description
1 polymer ?
#
loop_
_entity_poly.entity_id
_entity_poly.type
_entity_poly.pdbx_seq_one_letter_code
_entity_poly.pdbx_strand_id
1 'polypeptide(L)'
;MPKKTRKWAHFEGGKLGGWSKKLPQTKRRLLLEKMVKKDGYATVIRRLLQLRNVTKDEETVTKATGDMAYLRKKFRDVPSVHKRVCR
;
A
#
# COMPACT_ATOMS: atom_id res chain seq x y z
N MET A 1 11.52 -0.60 35.99
CA MET A 1 11.63 -0.78 34.52
C MET A 1 10.34 -0.33 33.86
N PRO A 2 10.30 0.79 33.11
CA PRO A 2 9.05 1.25 32.52
C PRO A 2 8.68 0.42 31.28
N LYS A 3 7.43 -0.03 31.27
CA LYS A 3 6.77 -0.88 30.28
C LYS A 3 6.87 -0.26 28.89
N LYS A 4 7.29 -1.06 27.89
CA LYS A 4 7.33 -0.70 26.47
C LYS A 4 5.96 -0.21 26.02
N THR A 5 5.77 1.10 26.01
CA THR A 5 4.62 1.75 25.37
C THR A 5 4.59 1.29 23.92
N ARG A 6 3.51 0.62 23.51
CA ARG A 6 3.24 0.32 22.10
C ARG A 6 3.26 1.68 21.40
N LYS A 7 4.38 1.99 20.72
CA LYS A 7 4.55 3.21 19.94
C LYS A 7 3.35 3.28 18.99
N TRP A 8 2.44 4.20 19.26
CA TRP A 8 1.48 4.65 18.26
C TRP A 8 2.35 5.22 17.15
N ALA A 9 2.58 4.42 16.11
CA ALA A 9 3.41 4.83 15.00
C ALA A 9 2.62 5.90 14.26
N HIS A 10 2.81 7.16 14.65
CA HIS A 10 2.43 8.33 13.87
C HIS A 10 3.29 8.29 12.60
N PHE A 11 2.85 7.53 11.60
CA PHE A 11 3.53 7.43 10.31
C PHE A 11 3.05 8.59 9.44
N GLU A 12 3.75 9.72 9.52
CA GLU A 12 3.56 10.82 8.57
C GLU A 12 3.95 10.44 7.12
N GLY A 13 4.64 9.31 6.91
CA GLY A 13 5.02 8.79 5.58
C GLY A 13 4.04 7.79 4.92
N GLY A 14 2.89 7.50 5.55
CA GLY A 14 1.99 6.39 5.17
C GLY A 14 0.78 6.76 4.32
N LYS A 15 0.68 8.00 3.81
CA LYS A 15 -0.46 8.40 2.97
C LYS A 15 -0.36 7.70 1.61
N LEU A 16 -1.10 6.60 1.41
CA LEU A 16 -1.60 6.26 0.08
C LEU A 16 -2.47 7.44 -0.35
N GLY A 17 -1.89 8.39 -1.09
CA GLY A 17 -2.51 9.68 -1.39
C GLY A 17 -3.93 9.52 -1.93
N GLY A 18 -4.91 9.87 -1.11
CA GLY A 18 -6.34 9.78 -1.47
C GLY A 18 -6.96 8.38 -1.46
N TRP A 19 -6.24 7.32 -1.08
CA TRP A 19 -6.87 6.00 -0.91
C TRP A 19 -7.69 5.97 0.38
N SER A 20 -8.93 5.50 0.29
CA SER A 20 -9.84 5.38 1.44
C SER A 20 -10.80 4.22 1.22
N LYS A 21 -11.14 3.50 2.30
CA LYS A 21 -12.13 2.43 2.27
C LYS A 21 -13.52 2.88 1.81
N LYS A 22 -13.87 4.15 2.05
CA LYS A 22 -15.15 4.74 1.65
C LYS A 22 -15.25 5.01 0.15
N LEU A 23 -14.13 5.00 -0.57
CA LEU A 23 -14.15 5.21 -2.02
C LEU A 23 -14.63 3.94 -2.74
N PRO A 24 -15.38 4.10 -3.84
CA PRO A 24 -15.69 3.01 -4.76
C PRO A 24 -14.43 2.30 -5.23
N GLN A 25 -14.53 0.98 -5.42
CA GLN A 25 -13.41 0.13 -5.84
C GLN A 25 -12.70 0.64 -7.10
N THR A 26 -13.47 1.14 -8.08
CA THR A 26 -12.95 1.71 -9.33
C THR A 26 -12.02 2.90 -9.06
N LYS A 27 -12.45 3.85 -8.23
CA LYS A 27 -11.64 5.02 -7.85
C LYS A 27 -10.39 4.62 -7.07
N ARG A 28 -10.48 3.67 -6.14
CA ARG A 28 -9.31 3.18 -5.38
C ARG A 28 -8.25 2.59 -6.31
N ARG A 29 -8.67 1.72 -7.23
CA ARG A 29 -7.76 1.07 -8.19
C ARG A 29 -7.11 2.07 -9.14
N LEU A 30 -7.87 3.04 -9.66
CA LEU A 30 -7.32 4.11 -10.50
C LEU A 30 -6.25 4.94 -9.77
N LEU A 31 -6.48 5.27 -8.50
CA LEU A 31 -5.48 5.97 -7.67
C LEU A 31 -4.24 5.11 -7.46
N LEU A 32 -4.41 3.83 -7.15
CA LEU A 32 -3.31 2.88 -6.99
C LEU A 32 -2.49 2.76 -8.27
N GLU A 33 -3.11 2.71 -9.44
CA GLU A 33 -2.40 2.68 -10.72
C GLU A 33 -1.58 3.95 -10.96
N LYS A 34 -2.15 5.13 -10.67
CA LYS A 34 -1.42 6.39 -10.75
C LYS A 34 -0.21 6.38 -9.81
N MET A 35 -0.39 5.87 -8.59
CA MET A 35 0.71 5.71 -7.63
C MET A 35 1.74 4.67 -8.08
N VAL A 36 1.32 3.57 -8.70
CA VAL A 36 2.26 2.56 -9.24
C VAL A 36 3.10 3.16 -10.36
N LYS A 37 2.50 3.97 -11.25
CA LYS A 37 3.23 4.68 -12.31
C LYS A 37 4.21 5.72 -11.75
N LYS A 38 3.88 6.37 -10.63
CA LYS A 38 4.70 7.42 -10.02
C LYS A 38 5.80 6.88 -9.08
N ASP A 39 5.41 6.04 -8.13
CA ASP A 39 6.25 5.60 -7.00
C ASP A 39 6.78 4.16 -7.17
N GLY A 40 6.27 3.43 -8.16
CA GLY A 40 6.61 2.04 -8.43
C GLY A 40 5.73 1.01 -7.72
N TYR A 41 5.55 -0.15 -8.36
CA TYR A 41 4.71 -1.25 -7.86
C TYR A 41 5.09 -1.72 -6.45
N ALA A 42 6.37 -1.96 -6.21
CA ALA A 42 6.86 -2.46 -4.93
C ALA A 42 6.55 -1.50 -3.77
N THR A 43 6.66 -0.19 -4.02
CA THR A 43 6.36 0.85 -3.03
C THR A 43 4.88 0.84 -2.65
N VAL A 44 3.98 0.77 -3.64
CA VAL A 44 2.53 0.77 -3.42
C VAL A 44 2.09 -0.49 -2.67
N ILE A 45 2.61 -1.67 -3.03
CA ILE A 45 2.33 -2.92 -2.33
C ILE A 45 2.80 -2.86 -0.87
N ARG A 46 3.99 -2.31 -0.62
CA ARG A 46 4.51 -2.14 0.76
C ARG A 46 3.61 -1.23 1.58
N ARG A 47 3.12 -0.12 1.01
CA ARG A 47 2.18 0.78 1.69
C ARG A 47 0.84 0.11 2.00
N LEU A 48 0.28 -0.67 1.06
CA LEU A 48 -0.96 -1.43 1.30
C LEU A 48 -0.78 -2.51 2.39
N LEU A 49 0.36 -3.21 2.39
CA LEU A 49 0.71 -4.18 3.43
C LEU A 49 0.81 -3.52 4.81
N GLN A 50 1.48 -2.37 4.90
CA GLN A 50 1.57 -1.62 6.14
C GLN A 50 0.20 -1.18 6.63
N LEU A 51 -0.64 -0.63 5.73
CA LEU A 51 -1.99 -0.21 6.07
C LEU A 51 -2.83 -1.37 6.64
N ARG A 52 -2.75 -2.53 5.99
CA ARG A 52 -3.41 -3.76 6.45
C ARG A 52 -2.93 -4.23 7.83
N ASN A 53 -1.62 -4.12 8.11
CA ASN A 53 -1.05 -4.63 9.36
C ASN A 53 -1.22 -3.67 10.55
N VAL A 54 -1.42 -2.37 10.29
CA VAL A 54 -1.56 -1.34 11.33
C VAL A 54 -3.02 -1.08 11.68
N THR A 55 -3.95 -1.31 10.76
CA THR A 55 -5.39 -1.11 11.00
C THR A 55 -6.01 -2.27 11.78
N LYS A 56 -6.96 -1.96 12.67
CA LYS A 56 -7.83 -2.96 13.33
C LYS A 56 -9.15 -3.19 12.59
N ASP A 57 -9.40 -2.42 11.53
CA ASP A 57 -10.65 -2.42 10.80
C ASP A 57 -10.65 -3.49 9.69
N GLU A 58 -11.48 -4.51 9.85
CA GLU A 58 -11.59 -5.65 8.92
C GLU A 58 -11.98 -5.23 7.50
N GLU A 59 -12.78 -4.18 7.38
CA GLU A 59 -13.19 -3.62 6.09
C GLU A 59 -11.97 -3.05 5.33
N THR A 60 -11.10 -2.31 6.02
CA THR A 60 -9.84 -1.82 5.47
C THR A 60 -8.94 -2.98 5.07
N VAL A 61 -8.81 -4.01 5.92
CA VAL A 61 -7.99 -5.19 5.65
C VAL A 61 -8.46 -5.89 4.37
N THR A 62 -9.77 -6.12 4.26
CA THR A 62 -10.39 -6.80 3.11
C THR A 62 -10.19 -6.00 1.83
N LYS A 63 -10.47 -4.69 1.87
CA LYS A 63 -10.32 -3.81 0.70
C LYS A 63 -8.86 -3.65 0.27
N ALA A 64 -7.94 -3.48 1.22
CA ALA A 64 -6.50 -3.39 0.92
C ALA A 64 -6.00 -4.71 0.32
N THR A 65 -6.43 -5.86 0.85
CA THR A 65 -6.05 -7.18 0.33
C THR A 65 -6.58 -7.40 -1.08
N GLY A 66 -7.84 -7.04 -1.35
CA GLY A 66 -8.43 -7.12 -2.69
C GLY A 66 -7.75 -6.19 -3.69
N ASP A 67 -7.35 -4.99 -3.26
CA ASP A 67 -6.61 -4.05 -4.09
C ASP A 67 -5.17 -4.53 -4.36
N MET A 68 -4.52 -5.17 -3.38
CA MET A 68 -3.22 -5.84 -3.59
C MET A 68 -3.33 -6.99 -4.61
N ALA A 69 -4.37 -7.82 -4.51
CA ALA A 69 -4.60 -8.92 -5.47
C ALA A 69 -4.83 -8.39 -6.89
N TYR A 70 -5.58 -7.28 -7.01
CA TYR A 70 -5.77 -6.57 -8.28
C TYR A 70 -4.43 -6.11 -8.87
N LEU A 71 -3.62 -5.42 -8.07
CA LEU A 71 -2.31 -4.94 -8.52
C LEU A 71 -1.38 -6.10 -8.90
N ARG A 72 -1.36 -7.19 -8.13
CA ARG A 72 -0.59 -8.40 -8.45
C ARG A 72 -1.01 -9.02 -9.79
N LYS A 73 -2.30 -9.06 -10.10
CA LYS A 73 -2.81 -9.59 -11.37
C LYS A 73 -2.49 -8.66 -12.54
N LYS A 74 -2.66 -7.35 -12.34
CA LYS A 74 -2.48 -6.34 -13.40
C LYS A 74 -1.01 -6.07 -13.74
N PHE A 75 -0.14 -6.10 -12.74
CA PHE A 75 1.30 -5.83 -12.88
C PHE A 75 2.14 -7.10 -12.71
N ARG A 76 1.53 -8.29 -12.87
CA ARG A 76 2.17 -9.62 -12.70
C ARG A 76 3.45 -9.75 -13.53
N ASP A 77 3.45 -9.11 -14.69
CA ASP A 77 4.49 -9.20 -15.70
C ASP A 77 5.39 -7.96 -15.76
N VAL A 78 5.28 -7.02 -14.80
CA VAL A 78 6.22 -5.90 -14.74
C VAL A 78 7.48 -6.42 -14.05
N PRO A 79 8.59 -6.62 -14.79
CA PRO A 79 9.85 -7.01 -14.18
C PRO A 79 10.14 -5.93 -13.16
N SER A 80 10.39 -6.36 -11.93
CA SER A 80 10.89 -5.48 -10.88
C SER A 80 12.05 -4.71 -11.51
N VAL A 81 11.89 -3.40 -11.75
CA VAL A 81 12.95 -2.59 -12.34
C VAL A 81 14.06 -2.55 -11.30
N HIS A 82 14.90 -3.58 -11.34
CA HIS A 82 16.24 -3.60 -10.81
C HIS A 82 17.00 -2.56 -11.63
N LYS A 83 16.89 -1.29 -11.24
CA LYS A 83 18.08 -0.46 -11.36
C LYS A 83 19.03 -0.94 -10.28
N ARG A 84 19.84 -1.94 -10.65
CA ARG A 84 21.19 -2.09 -10.11
C ARG A 84 21.80 -0.70 -10.19
N VAL A 85 21.94 -0.04 -9.05
CA VAL A 85 22.88 1.06 -8.91
C VAL A 85 24.24 0.38 -9.02
N CYS A 86 24.77 0.31 -10.23
CA CYS A 86 26.21 0.18 -10.40
C CYS A 86 26.81 1.49 -9.90
N ARG A 87 27.48 1.45 -8.75
CA ARG A 87 28.61 2.34 -8.42
C ARG A 87 29.44 1.69 -7.35
#